data_AF-A0A518LNM1-F1
#
_entry.id   AF-A0A518LNM1-F1
#
_cell.length_a   1.000
_cell.length_b   1.000
_cell.length_c   1.000
_cell.angle_alpha   90.00
_cell.angle_beta   90.00
_cell.angle_gamma   90.00
#
_symmetry.space_group_name_H-M   'P 1'
#
loop_
_entity.id
_entity.type
_entity.pdbx_description
1 polymer ?
#
loop_
_entity_poly.entity_id
_entity_poly.type
_entity_poly.pdbx_seq_one_letter_code
_entity_poly.pdbx_strand_id
1 'polypeptide(L)'
;MKRARFGLVVAVTVCGLIAAASGQSFNVAVGPPDQVPSPSYAGAGMAGQWLALPVYHNTTTFNLTDVNGVVTPVQVWQYGGTELKTLNDPSTSGDDEKLMDHCQVTYTLPLETCLFFRNLEYGEYEIIVYAWMPGAPATRSLTSCDEEFGLPHHIVGGAWPGQHQEFVTYSRHRASAGPPLGLLRLHSGIVPGDSEALGAACNGVQLRKLPPKAVADMNCDGAINGADIGAFVDALANSSQYYSAHTTCRIDNADVNNDGQITPDDVGPFVSAVLNGN
;
A
#
# COMPACT_ATOMS: atom_id res chain seq x y z
N MET A 1 -8.46 21.27 -66.52
CA MET A 1 -9.20 21.31 -65.24
C MET A 1 -8.73 20.16 -64.35
N LYS A 2 -7.79 20.40 -63.43
CA LYS A 2 -7.33 19.39 -62.46
C LYS A 2 -8.19 19.54 -61.20
N ARG A 3 -8.92 18.49 -60.83
CA ARG A 3 -9.70 18.44 -59.56
C ARG A 3 -8.77 17.98 -58.43
N ALA A 4 -8.49 18.86 -57.48
CA ALA A 4 -7.84 18.51 -56.23
C ALA A 4 -8.86 17.82 -55.31
N ARG A 5 -8.54 16.62 -54.83
CA ARG A 5 -9.29 15.97 -53.74
C ARG A 5 -8.65 16.37 -52.42
N PHE A 6 -9.34 17.21 -51.65
CA PHE A 6 -9.02 17.45 -50.24
C PHE A 6 -9.53 16.24 -49.44
N GLY A 7 -8.60 15.42 -48.93
CA GLY A 7 -8.90 14.41 -47.92
C GLY A 7 -8.86 15.07 -46.55
N LEU A 8 -10.03 15.20 -45.91
CA LEU A 8 -10.14 15.61 -44.52
C LEU A 8 -9.64 14.44 -43.65
N VAL A 9 -8.42 14.54 -43.13
CA VAL A 9 -7.93 13.64 -42.08
C VAL A 9 -8.54 14.14 -40.77
N VAL A 10 -9.57 13.43 -40.30
CA VAL A 10 -10.10 13.63 -38.95
C VAL A 10 -9.12 12.95 -37.98
N ALA A 11 -8.26 13.74 -37.34
CA ALA A 11 -7.48 13.27 -36.21
C ALA A 11 -8.43 13.05 -35.03
N VAL A 12 -8.80 11.79 -34.77
CA VAL A 12 -9.50 11.41 -33.54
C VAL A 12 -8.45 11.37 -32.45
N THR A 13 -8.33 12.45 -31.68
CA THR A 13 -7.57 12.46 -30.44
C THR A 13 -8.33 11.64 -29.41
N VAL A 14 -7.93 10.38 -29.22
CA VAL A 14 -8.38 9.59 -28.06
C VAL A 14 -7.66 10.17 -26.85
N CYS A 15 -8.28 11.16 -26.22
CA CYS A 15 -7.88 11.62 -24.90
C CYS A 15 -8.40 10.57 -23.90
N GLY A 16 -7.60 9.52 -23.69
CA GLY A 16 -7.85 8.55 -22.63
C GLY A 16 -7.64 9.23 -21.29
N LEU A 17 -8.71 9.71 -20.67
CA LEU A 17 -8.69 10.09 -19.27
C LEU A 17 -8.39 8.82 -18.46
N ILE A 18 -7.17 8.71 -17.94
CA ILE A 18 -6.78 7.70 -16.95
C ILE A 18 -7.46 8.08 -15.63
N ALA A 19 -8.75 7.78 -15.51
CA ALA A 19 -9.56 8.09 -14.32
C ALA A 19 -9.83 6.85 -13.45
N ALA A 20 -9.12 5.73 -13.65
CA ALA A 20 -9.55 4.42 -13.12
C ALA A 20 -8.73 3.86 -11.94
N ALA A 21 -7.67 4.51 -11.45
CA ALA A 21 -6.84 3.94 -10.38
C ALA A 21 -7.35 4.24 -8.96
N SER A 22 -8.05 5.37 -8.76
CA SER A 22 -8.45 5.81 -7.41
C SER A 22 -9.70 5.09 -6.87
N GLY A 23 -10.54 4.54 -7.75
CA GLY A 23 -11.77 3.80 -7.39
C GLY A 23 -11.58 2.50 -6.62
N GLN A 24 -10.33 2.09 -6.40
CA GLN A 24 -9.90 0.85 -5.75
C GLN A 24 -8.72 1.08 -4.79
N SER A 25 -8.63 2.29 -4.23
CA SER A 25 -7.65 2.59 -3.20
C SER A 25 -8.36 2.96 -1.91
N PHE A 26 -7.88 2.44 -0.78
CA PHE A 26 -8.58 2.46 0.50
C PHE A 26 -7.62 2.78 1.64
N ASN A 27 -8.01 3.69 2.52
CA ASN A 27 -7.29 3.95 3.77
C ASN A 27 -8.16 3.49 4.95
N VAL A 28 -7.67 2.57 5.76
CA VAL A 28 -8.40 1.98 6.89
C VAL A 28 -7.58 2.13 8.16
N ALA A 29 -8.16 2.78 9.17
CA ALA A 29 -7.58 2.92 10.50
C ALA A 29 -8.34 2.01 11.48
N VAL A 30 -7.63 1.15 12.20
CA VAL A 30 -8.19 0.28 13.23
C VAL A 30 -8.29 1.07 14.53
N GLY A 31 -9.51 1.31 15.01
CA GLY A 31 -9.69 2.13 16.19
C GLY A 31 -11.11 2.63 16.42
N PRO A 32 -11.29 3.51 17.41
CA PRO A 32 -12.56 4.18 17.68
C PRO A 32 -13.09 4.96 16.45
N PRO A 33 -14.41 4.96 16.18
CA PRO A 33 -15.00 5.67 15.03
C PRO A 33 -14.72 7.18 14.95
N ASP A 34 -14.42 7.82 16.07
CA ASP A 34 -14.15 9.25 16.21
C ASP A 34 -12.64 9.60 16.12
N GLN A 35 -11.76 8.60 16.13
CA GLN A 35 -10.31 8.75 16.08
C GLN A 35 -9.77 8.32 14.71
N VAL A 36 -10.15 9.06 13.68
CA VAL A 36 -9.80 8.75 12.28
C VAL A 36 -8.92 9.86 11.69
N PRO A 37 -7.82 9.52 10.99
CA PRO A 37 -6.97 10.51 10.33
C PRO A 37 -7.74 11.40 9.34
N SER A 38 -7.27 12.64 9.18
CA SER A 38 -7.86 13.59 8.22
C SER A 38 -7.68 13.13 6.77
N PRO A 39 -8.55 13.56 5.83
CA PRO A 39 -8.36 13.21 4.41
C PRO A 39 -7.07 13.72 3.77
N SER A 40 -6.43 14.74 4.35
CA SER A 40 -5.13 15.25 3.90
C SER A 40 -3.94 14.40 4.36
N TYR A 41 -4.17 13.50 5.32
CA TYR A 41 -3.12 12.66 5.87
C TYR A 41 -2.83 11.46 4.96
N ALA A 42 -1.58 11.38 4.49
CA ALA A 42 -1.15 10.30 3.61
C ALA A 42 -0.72 9.02 4.33
N GLY A 43 -0.36 9.12 5.62
CA GLY A 43 0.43 8.09 6.27
C GLY A 43 1.74 7.84 5.51
N ALA A 44 2.10 6.58 5.34
CA ALA A 44 3.17 6.09 4.48
C ALA A 44 2.76 5.84 3.01
N GLY A 45 1.48 6.02 2.69
CA GLY A 45 0.89 5.77 1.38
C GLY A 45 0.33 7.04 0.76
N MET A 46 -0.95 7.00 0.40
CA MET A 46 -1.62 8.11 -0.26
C MET A 46 -2.66 8.79 0.64
N ALA A 47 -2.76 10.10 0.54
CA ALA A 47 -3.83 10.86 1.19
C ALA A 47 -5.19 10.51 0.59
N GLY A 48 -6.24 10.69 1.37
CA GLY A 48 -7.61 10.38 1.00
C GLY A 48 -8.47 10.08 2.21
N GLN A 49 -9.75 9.83 1.96
CA GLN A 49 -10.71 9.45 3.00
C GLN A 49 -10.21 8.21 3.76
N TRP A 50 -10.09 8.36 5.09
CA TRP A 50 -9.81 7.27 6.01
C TRP A 50 -11.12 6.72 6.58
N LEU A 51 -11.21 5.41 6.70
CA LEU A 51 -12.33 4.72 7.34
C LEU A 51 -11.89 4.14 8.68
N ALA A 52 -12.66 4.41 9.73
CA ALA A 52 -12.55 3.63 10.96
C ALA A 52 -12.99 2.19 10.70
N LEU A 53 -12.16 1.26 11.13
CA LEU A 53 -12.52 -0.14 11.32
C LEU A 53 -12.53 -0.41 12.82
N PRO A 54 -13.70 -0.34 13.47
CA PRO A 54 -13.79 -0.64 14.89
C PRO A 54 -13.53 -2.14 15.10
N VAL A 55 -12.92 -2.48 16.23
CA VAL A 55 -12.59 -3.86 16.55
C VAL A 55 -13.86 -4.59 16.98
N TYR A 56 -14.34 -5.45 16.08
CA TYR A 56 -15.43 -6.38 16.37
C TYR A 56 -14.94 -7.81 16.14
N HIS A 57 -15.15 -8.67 17.12
CA HIS A 57 -14.74 -10.06 17.03
C HIS A 57 -15.75 -10.83 16.19
N ASN A 58 -15.28 -11.32 15.03
CA ASN A 58 -15.94 -12.22 14.07
C ASN A 58 -17.18 -11.67 13.30
N THR A 59 -17.27 -12.13 12.05
CA THR A 59 -18.41 -12.03 11.09
C THR A 59 -18.91 -10.65 10.65
N THR A 60 -18.50 -9.56 11.30
CA THR A 60 -18.92 -8.22 10.85
C THR A 60 -18.14 -7.81 9.62
N THR A 61 -18.87 -7.49 8.55
CA THR A 61 -18.32 -7.03 7.28
C THR A 61 -18.62 -5.53 7.12
N PHE A 62 -17.61 -4.77 6.70
CA PHE A 62 -17.71 -3.33 6.45
C PHE A 62 -17.56 -3.08 4.96
N ASN A 63 -18.43 -2.24 4.39
CA ASN A 63 -18.24 -1.76 3.02
C ASN A 63 -17.23 -0.62 3.04
N LEU A 64 -16.35 -0.58 2.04
CA LEU A 64 -15.33 0.45 1.93
C LEU A 64 -15.75 1.55 0.96
N THR A 65 -15.35 2.75 1.32
CA THR A 65 -15.38 3.93 0.46
C THR A 65 -13.95 4.16 -0.02
N ASP A 66 -13.75 4.50 -1.29
CA ASP A 66 -12.41 4.77 -1.78
C ASP A 66 -11.82 6.05 -1.16
N VAL A 67 -10.54 6.30 -1.44
CA VAL A 67 -9.81 7.51 -1.02
C VAL A 67 -10.46 8.82 -1.46
N ASN A 68 -11.35 8.83 -2.46
CA ASN A 68 -12.07 10.02 -2.92
C ASN A 68 -13.47 10.16 -2.29
N GLY A 69 -13.92 9.22 -1.46
CA GLY A 69 -15.26 9.24 -0.89
C GLY A 69 -16.32 8.52 -1.73
N VAL A 70 -15.94 7.74 -2.74
CA VAL A 70 -16.86 6.95 -3.57
C VAL A 70 -17.16 5.61 -2.91
N VAL A 71 -18.44 5.30 -2.69
CA VAL A 71 -18.86 4.00 -2.12
C VAL A 71 -18.55 2.88 -3.12
N THR A 72 -17.95 1.79 -2.64
CA THR A 72 -17.54 0.65 -3.48
C THR A 72 -18.22 -0.65 -3.02
N PRO A 73 -18.25 -1.70 -3.85
CA PRO A 73 -18.66 -3.04 -3.41
C PRO A 73 -17.59 -3.77 -2.58
N VAL A 74 -16.41 -3.16 -2.38
CA VAL A 74 -15.29 -3.75 -1.64
C VAL A 74 -15.66 -3.85 -0.18
N GLN A 75 -15.32 -4.99 0.39
CA GLN A 75 -15.66 -5.32 1.75
C GLN A 75 -14.43 -5.75 2.53
N VAL A 76 -14.36 -5.34 3.79
CA VAL A 76 -13.37 -5.82 4.76
C VAL A 76 -14.07 -6.54 5.91
N TRP A 77 -13.48 -7.63 6.38
CA TRP A 77 -13.84 -8.24 7.66
C TRP A 77 -12.60 -8.64 8.45
N GLN A 78 -12.76 -8.72 9.76
CA GLN A 78 -11.71 -9.04 10.72
C GLN A 78 -11.83 -10.50 11.20
N TYR A 79 -10.69 -11.14 11.46
CA TYR A 79 -10.60 -12.40 12.17
C TYR A 79 -9.39 -12.40 13.11
N GLY A 80 -9.49 -13.13 14.22
CA GLY A 80 -8.49 -13.08 15.28
C GLY A 80 -8.41 -11.70 15.92
N GLY A 81 -7.31 -11.38 16.61
CA GLY A 81 -7.12 -10.14 17.36
C GLY A 81 -8.26 -9.83 18.37
N THR A 82 -8.03 -10.07 19.66
CA THR A 82 -9.13 -10.07 20.65
C THR A 82 -9.26 -8.80 21.48
N GLU A 83 -8.40 -7.80 21.25
CA GLU A 83 -8.40 -6.58 22.05
C GLU A 83 -8.21 -5.35 21.16
N LEU A 84 -9.05 -4.32 21.36
CA LEU A 84 -8.72 -2.97 20.93
C LEU A 84 -7.86 -2.33 22.02
N LYS A 85 -6.60 -2.07 21.69
CA LYS A 85 -5.74 -1.24 22.51
C LYS A 85 -5.93 0.21 22.08
N THR A 86 -6.30 1.06 23.03
CA THR A 86 -6.28 2.52 22.88
C THR A 86 -5.34 3.08 23.94
N LEU A 87 -4.14 3.49 23.52
CA LEU A 87 -3.15 4.03 24.43
C LEU A 87 -2.50 5.22 23.74
N ASN A 88 -2.68 6.41 24.32
CA ASN A 88 -1.98 7.59 23.87
C ASN A 88 -0.47 7.40 24.10
N ASP A 89 0.31 7.42 23.02
CA ASP A 89 1.76 7.44 23.07
C ASP A 89 2.24 8.91 22.97
N PRO A 90 2.95 9.44 23.98
CA PRO A 90 3.34 10.85 23.99
C PRO A 90 4.32 11.25 22.87
N SER A 91 4.82 10.28 22.09
CA SER A 91 5.69 10.53 20.94
C SER A 91 4.94 10.77 19.62
N THR A 92 3.65 10.43 19.54
CA THR A 92 2.80 10.70 18.38
C THR A 92 1.95 11.95 18.62
N SER A 93 1.38 12.52 17.55
CA SER A 93 0.43 13.63 17.67
C SER A 93 -0.41 13.77 16.40
N GLY A 94 -1.57 14.43 16.50
CA GLY A 94 -2.36 14.80 15.32
C GLY A 94 -2.89 13.57 14.57
N ASP A 95 -2.65 13.48 13.27
CA ASP A 95 -3.13 12.33 12.49
C ASP A 95 -2.26 11.07 12.67
N ASP A 96 -0.99 11.22 13.10
CA ASP A 96 -0.16 10.07 13.50
C ASP A 96 -0.72 9.41 14.76
N GLU A 97 -1.14 10.20 15.75
CA GLU A 97 -1.80 9.71 16.97
C GLU A 97 -3.08 8.94 16.63
N LYS A 98 -3.95 9.51 15.78
CA LYS A 98 -5.21 8.85 15.39
C LYS A 98 -5.00 7.51 14.68
N LEU A 99 -3.89 7.33 13.96
CA LEU A 99 -3.57 6.06 13.30
C LEU A 99 -2.82 5.11 14.24
N MET A 100 -1.79 5.57 14.95
CA MET A 100 -0.80 4.71 15.59
C MET A 100 -1.08 4.41 17.07
N ASP A 101 -1.95 5.17 17.73
CA ASP A 101 -2.27 4.99 19.16
C ASP A 101 -3.43 4.02 19.39
N HIS A 102 -3.96 3.49 18.29
CA HIS A 102 -5.03 2.52 18.26
C HIS A 102 -4.59 1.31 17.46
N CYS A 103 -4.80 0.13 18.03
CA CYS A 103 -4.55 -1.11 17.31
C CYS A 103 -5.42 -2.25 17.81
N GLN A 104 -5.72 -3.16 16.90
CA GLN A 104 -6.19 -4.48 17.26
C GLN A 104 -4.97 -5.34 17.63
N VAL A 105 -5.03 -5.98 18.79
CA VAL A 105 -3.93 -6.76 19.34
C VAL A 105 -4.30 -8.23 19.44
N THR A 106 -3.35 -9.09 19.06
CA THR A 106 -3.39 -10.52 19.39
C THR A 106 -2.33 -10.85 20.43
N TYR A 107 -2.70 -11.67 21.42
CA TYR A 107 -1.84 -12.16 22.51
C TYR A 107 -1.72 -13.69 22.50
N THR A 108 -2.22 -14.35 21.46
CA THR A 108 -2.34 -15.81 21.42
C THR A 108 -1.65 -16.35 20.18
N LEU A 109 -0.69 -17.25 20.32
CA LEU A 109 -0.10 -17.99 19.22
C LEU A 109 -0.94 -19.24 18.87
N PRO A 110 -1.09 -19.61 17.59
CA PRO A 110 -0.64 -18.90 16.37
C PRO A 110 -1.73 -17.96 15.81
N LEU A 111 -2.59 -17.38 16.66
CA LEU A 111 -3.68 -16.52 16.19
C LEU A 111 -3.15 -15.14 15.81
N GLU A 112 -3.42 -14.73 14.59
CA GLU A 112 -3.04 -13.42 14.06
C GLU A 112 -4.24 -12.46 14.08
N THR A 113 -3.96 -11.16 13.98
CA THR A 113 -4.97 -10.18 13.56
C THR A 113 -5.03 -10.20 12.04
N CYS A 114 -6.14 -10.64 11.49
CA CYS A 114 -6.32 -10.82 10.05
C CYS A 114 -7.34 -9.84 9.50
N LEU A 115 -6.99 -9.12 8.43
CA LEU A 115 -7.90 -8.28 7.65
C LEU A 115 -8.10 -8.91 6.27
N PHE A 116 -9.35 -9.25 5.95
CA PHE A 116 -9.69 -9.85 4.67
C PHE A 116 -10.46 -8.86 3.82
N PHE A 117 -9.93 -8.57 2.65
CA PHE A 117 -10.57 -7.72 1.65
C PHE A 117 -11.10 -8.59 0.52
N ARG A 118 -12.32 -8.32 0.06
CA ARG A 118 -12.92 -8.97 -1.11
C ARG A 118 -13.65 -8.00 -2.00
N ASN A 119 -14.00 -8.47 -3.19
CA ASN A 119 -14.61 -7.72 -4.28
C ASN A 119 -13.71 -6.59 -4.79
N LEU A 120 -12.40 -6.66 -4.54
CA LEU A 120 -11.43 -5.79 -5.19
C LEU A 120 -11.47 -6.07 -6.69
N GLU A 121 -11.33 -5.04 -7.50
CA GLU A 121 -11.07 -5.23 -8.92
C GLU A 121 -9.78 -6.02 -9.09
N TYR A 122 -9.74 -6.91 -10.08
CA TYR A 122 -8.54 -7.70 -10.32
C TYR A 122 -7.36 -6.82 -10.72
N GLY A 123 -6.18 -7.21 -10.23
CA GLY A 123 -4.94 -6.51 -10.51
C GLY A 123 -3.96 -6.55 -9.35
N GLU A 124 -2.86 -5.82 -9.54
CA GLU A 124 -1.81 -5.66 -8.54
C GLU A 124 -2.17 -4.53 -7.57
N TYR A 125 -1.89 -4.76 -6.29
CA TYR A 125 -2.07 -3.78 -5.23
C TYR A 125 -0.77 -3.61 -4.47
N GLU A 126 -0.47 -2.35 -4.16
CA GLU A 126 0.42 -2.03 -3.06
C GLU A 126 -0.39 -2.01 -1.77
N ILE A 127 0.19 -2.61 -0.74
CA ILE A 127 -0.45 -2.76 0.56
C ILE A 127 0.53 -2.28 1.62
N ILE A 128 0.09 -1.35 2.45
CA ILE A 128 0.85 -0.87 3.60
C ILE A 128 0.14 -1.35 4.84
N VAL A 129 0.78 -2.20 5.65
CA VAL A 129 0.24 -2.68 6.92
C VAL A 129 0.92 -1.92 8.06
N TYR A 130 0.13 -1.16 8.83
CA TYR A 130 0.61 -0.48 10.03
C TYR A 130 0.49 -1.41 11.22
N ALA A 131 1.59 -1.66 11.92
CA ALA A 131 1.67 -2.75 12.91
C ALA A 131 2.61 -2.43 14.08
N TRP A 132 2.57 -1.18 14.54
CA TRP A 132 3.39 -0.67 15.63
C TRP A 132 2.60 -0.62 16.94
N MET A 133 3.26 -0.98 18.04
CA MET A 133 2.62 -1.06 19.35
C MET A 133 2.81 0.24 20.15
N PRO A 134 1.75 1.03 20.41
CA PRO A 134 1.85 2.26 21.19
C PRO A 134 2.28 1.97 22.63
N GLY A 135 3.18 2.79 23.16
CA GLY A 135 3.73 2.71 24.50
C GLY A 135 4.65 1.50 24.77
N ALA A 136 4.97 0.70 23.74
CA ALA A 136 5.76 -0.52 23.89
C ALA A 136 6.76 -0.69 22.73
N PRO A 137 7.84 0.12 22.69
CA PRO A 137 8.80 0.15 21.57
C PRO A 137 9.62 -1.14 21.40
N ALA A 138 9.58 -2.06 22.37
CA ALA A 138 10.22 -3.37 22.27
C ALA A 138 9.32 -4.43 21.61
N THR A 139 8.02 -4.16 21.46
CA THR A 139 7.07 -5.06 20.82
C THR A 139 7.22 -4.99 19.31
N ARG A 140 7.14 -6.15 18.66
CA ARG A 140 7.23 -6.30 17.22
C ARG A 140 6.08 -7.14 16.70
N SER A 141 5.65 -6.84 15.49
CA SER A 141 4.57 -7.53 14.79
C SER A 141 5.11 -8.14 13.52
N LEU A 142 4.74 -9.39 13.24
CA LEU A 142 5.01 -10.08 11.99
C LEU A 142 3.86 -9.80 11.03
N THR A 143 4.14 -9.15 9.91
CA THR A 143 3.13 -8.79 8.91
C THR A 143 3.34 -9.55 7.61
N SER A 144 2.23 -9.88 6.92
CA SER A 144 2.25 -10.58 5.63
C SER A 144 0.97 -10.35 4.85
N CYS A 145 1.01 -10.69 3.56
CA CYS A 145 -0.17 -10.82 2.71
C CYS A 145 -0.14 -12.19 1.99
N ASP A 146 -1.21 -12.97 2.10
CA ASP A 146 -1.27 -14.33 1.51
C ASP A 146 -1.16 -14.33 -0.02
N GLU A 147 -1.56 -13.23 -0.66
CA GLU A 147 -1.56 -13.07 -2.11
C GLU A 147 -0.26 -12.45 -2.65
N GLU A 148 0.71 -12.17 -1.79
CA GLU A 148 2.02 -11.67 -2.22
C GLU A 148 2.90 -12.80 -2.74
N PHE A 149 3.53 -12.57 -3.90
CA PHE A 149 4.44 -13.54 -4.48
C PHE A 149 5.67 -13.77 -3.57
N GLY A 150 6.03 -15.03 -3.36
CA GLY A 150 7.12 -15.42 -2.47
C GLY A 150 6.75 -15.44 -0.98
N LEU A 151 5.53 -15.03 -0.61
CA LEU A 151 5.00 -15.03 0.76
C LEU A 151 5.98 -14.44 1.80
N PRO A 152 6.53 -13.23 1.54
CA PRO A 152 7.44 -12.62 2.49
C PRO A 152 6.68 -12.28 3.78
N HIS A 153 7.39 -12.42 4.89
CA HIS A 153 6.95 -11.89 6.17
C HIS A 153 7.89 -10.76 6.57
N HIS A 154 7.32 -9.65 7.03
CA HIS A 154 8.07 -8.49 7.50
C HIS A 154 7.90 -8.34 9.01
N ILE A 155 8.92 -7.79 9.66
CA ILE A 155 8.88 -7.49 11.09
C ILE A 155 8.78 -5.97 11.20
N VAL A 156 7.76 -5.51 11.92
CA VAL A 156 7.47 -4.09 12.17
C VAL A 156 7.53 -3.84 13.67
N GLY A 157 8.29 -2.84 14.11
CA GLY A 157 8.32 -2.43 15.50
C GLY A 157 9.57 -1.63 15.86
N GLY A 158 9.57 -1.01 17.03
CA GLY A 158 10.65 -0.13 17.48
C GLY A 158 10.12 1.12 18.19
N ALA A 159 11.01 2.05 18.52
CA ALA A 159 10.60 3.38 18.97
C ALA A 159 10.01 4.18 17.80
N TRP A 160 9.01 5.03 18.08
CA TRP A 160 8.47 5.96 17.09
C TRP A 160 9.61 6.83 16.52
N PRO A 161 9.84 6.85 15.19
CA PRO A 161 10.98 7.55 14.62
C PRO A 161 10.72 9.05 14.37
N GLY A 162 9.56 9.57 14.78
CA GLY A 162 9.13 10.96 14.53
C GLY A 162 8.30 11.13 13.26
N GLN A 163 8.22 10.10 12.42
CA GLN A 163 7.41 10.01 11.20
C GLN A 163 7.22 8.54 10.84
N HIS A 164 6.45 8.23 9.80
CA HIS A 164 6.37 6.86 9.30
C HIS A 164 7.71 6.38 8.75
N GLN A 165 8.09 5.16 9.12
CA GLN A 165 9.30 4.51 8.62
C GLN A 165 9.04 3.02 8.43
N GLU A 166 9.40 2.53 7.24
CA GLU A 166 9.27 1.11 6.91
C GLU A 166 10.07 0.22 7.88
N PHE A 167 9.48 -0.91 8.25
CA PHE A 167 9.93 -1.85 9.27
C PHE A 167 9.98 -1.32 10.70
N VAL A 168 9.61 -0.05 10.93
CA VAL A 168 9.37 0.49 12.27
C VAL A 168 7.89 0.68 12.52
N THR A 169 7.20 1.43 11.67
CA THR A 169 5.78 1.77 11.84
C THR A 169 4.85 0.98 10.92
N TYR A 170 5.35 0.58 9.75
CA TYR A 170 4.61 -0.18 8.75
C TYR A 170 5.51 -1.16 7.99
N SER A 171 4.89 -2.11 7.28
CA SER A 171 5.51 -2.88 6.20
C SER A 171 4.79 -2.62 4.89
N ARG A 172 5.48 -2.79 3.77
CA ARG A 172 4.91 -2.67 2.42
C ARG A 172 4.94 -4.02 1.72
N HIS A 173 3.88 -4.31 1.00
CA HIS A 173 3.67 -5.55 0.26
C HIS A 173 3.15 -5.23 -1.15
N ARG A 174 3.40 -6.14 -2.11
CA ARG A 174 2.81 -6.09 -3.45
C ARG A 174 2.14 -7.42 -3.77
N ALA A 175 0.81 -7.43 -3.84
CA ALA A 175 0.02 -8.64 -4.01
C ALA A 175 -1.01 -8.54 -5.14
N SER A 176 -1.40 -9.70 -5.66
CA SER A 176 -2.37 -9.81 -6.76
C SER A 176 -3.76 -10.14 -6.23
N ALA A 177 -4.72 -9.21 -6.36
CA ALA A 177 -6.12 -9.53 -6.14
C ALA A 177 -6.66 -10.28 -7.37
N GLY A 178 -6.88 -11.59 -7.22
CA GLY A 178 -7.26 -12.49 -8.32
C GLY A 178 -8.71 -13.00 -8.28
N PRO A 179 -9.18 -13.64 -9.36
CA PRO A 179 -10.48 -14.31 -9.38
C PRO A 179 -10.56 -15.48 -8.39
N PRO A 180 -11.77 -15.85 -7.91
CA PRO A 180 -13.06 -15.28 -8.29
C PRO A 180 -13.51 -14.12 -7.37
N LEU A 181 -12.74 -13.79 -6.33
CA LEU A 181 -13.21 -12.91 -5.25
C LEU A 181 -12.49 -11.57 -5.17
N GLY A 182 -11.39 -11.35 -5.88
CA GLY A 182 -10.55 -10.15 -5.70
C GLY A 182 -10.12 -10.06 -4.24
N LEU A 183 -9.47 -11.12 -3.76
CA LEU A 183 -9.16 -11.31 -2.34
C LEU A 183 -7.77 -10.75 -2.02
N LEU A 184 -7.64 -10.06 -0.89
CA LEU A 184 -6.37 -9.81 -0.22
C LEU A 184 -6.52 -10.13 1.26
N ARG A 185 -5.60 -10.93 1.82
CA ARG A 185 -5.61 -11.38 3.21
C ARG A 185 -4.35 -10.93 3.89
N LEU A 186 -4.51 -10.00 4.81
CA LEU A 186 -3.42 -9.36 5.51
C LEU A 186 -3.37 -9.89 6.92
N HIS A 187 -2.17 -10.07 7.43
CA HIS A 187 -1.95 -10.60 8.76
C HIS A 187 -1.02 -9.70 9.55
N SER A 188 -1.26 -9.63 10.86
CA SER A 188 -0.33 -9.14 11.87
C SER A 188 -0.32 -10.12 13.05
N GLY A 189 0.81 -10.80 13.24
CA GLY A 189 0.99 -11.86 14.22
C GLY A 189 2.17 -11.60 15.16
N ILE A 190 2.24 -12.40 16.23
CA ILE A 190 3.40 -12.39 17.14
C ILE A 190 4.60 -12.97 16.38
N VAL A 191 5.71 -12.24 16.39
CA VAL A 191 6.96 -12.71 15.77
C VAL A 191 7.39 -14.05 16.39
N PRO A 192 7.77 -15.06 15.59
CA PRO A 192 8.23 -16.34 16.13
C PRO A 192 9.38 -16.16 17.12
N GLY A 193 9.16 -16.62 18.35
CA GLY A 193 10.12 -16.50 19.45
C GLY A 193 9.92 -15.26 20.35
N ASP A 194 9.05 -14.33 19.99
CA ASP A 194 8.66 -13.21 20.87
C ASP A 194 7.60 -13.63 21.89
N SER A 195 7.43 -12.82 22.93
CA SER A 195 6.54 -13.12 24.04
C SER A 195 5.08 -12.83 23.70
N GLU A 196 4.21 -13.82 23.92
CA GLU A 196 2.74 -13.64 23.90
C GLU A 196 2.26 -12.54 24.86
N ALA A 197 3.00 -12.20 25.91
CA ALA A 197 2.65 -11.12 26.83
C ALA A 197 2.80 -9.72 26.20
N LEU A 198 3.63 -9.58 25.17
CA LEU A 198 3.80 -8.33 24.43
C LEU A 198 2.73 -8.17 23.33
N GLY A 199 2.30 -9.29 22.75
CA GLY A 199 1.34 -9.34 21.65
C GLY A 199 1.89 -8.79 20.33
N ALA A 200 1.00 -8.61 19.37
CA ALA A 200 1.28 -7.97 18.07
C ALA A 200 0.14 -7.04 17.66
N ALA A 201 0.49 -5.89 17.09
CA ALA A 201 -0.42 -4.80 16.77
C ALA A 201 -0.82 -4.78 15.29
N CYS A 202 -2.07 -4.42 15.00
CA CYS A 202 -2.52 -3.97 13.69
C CYS A 202 -3.25 -2.64 13.86
N ASN A 203 -2.62 -1.55 13.42
CA ASN A 203 -3.15 -0.20 13.54
C ASN A 203 -4.01 0.20 12.35
N GLY A 204 -3.79 -0.41 11.19
CA GLY A 204 -4.48 -0.02 9.97
C GLY A 204 -3.82 -0.55 8.72
N VAL A 205 -4.39 -0.19 7.59
CA VAL A 205 -3.89 -0.54 6.27
C VAL A 205 -4.20 0.53 5.24
N GLN A 206 -3.30 0.70 4.28
CA GLN A 206 -3.64 1.33 3.00
C GLN A 206 -3.51 0.32 1.87
N LEU A 207 -4.51 0.31 0.99
CA LEU A 207 -4.52 -0.44 -0.26
C LEU A 207 -4.49 0.55 -1.40
N ARG A 208 -3.56 0.39 -2.33
CA ARG A 208 -3.50 1.18 -3.56
C ARG A 208 -3.48 0.24 -4.75
N LYS A 209 -4.51 0.31 -5.60
CA LYS A 209 -4.47 -0.39 -6.88
C LYS A 209 -3.36 0.21 -7.74
N LEU A 210 -2.41 -0.62 -8.15
CA LEU A 210 -1.29 -0.18 -8.97
C LEU A 210 -1.75 -0.03 -10.43
N PRO A 211 -1.23 0.97 -11.16
CA PRO A 211 -1.48 1.09 -12.59
C PRO A 211 -0.88 -0.11 -13.36
N PRO A 212 -1.09 -0.21 -14.68
CA PRO A 212 -0.32 -1.15 -15.49
C PRO A 212 1.20 -0.93 -15.33
N LYS A 213 1.99 -2.01 -15.33
CA LYS A 213 3.46 -1.93 -15.30
C LYS A 213 3.94 -1.24 -16.59
N ALA A 214 4.70 -0.16 -16.46
CA ALA A 214 5.32 0.59 -17.55
C ALA A 214 6.83 0.50 -17.39
N VAL A 215 7.43 -0.56 -17.91
CA VAL A 215 8.84 -0.91 -17.67
C VAL A 215 9.75 0.25 -18.06
N ALA A 216 10.67 0.61 -17.16
CA ALA A 216 11.62 1.72 -17.26
C ALA A 216 11.05 3.15 -17.27
N ASP A 217 9.73 3.34 -17.31
CA ASP A 217 9.08 4.65 -17.08
C ASP A 217 8.93 4.85 -15.56
N MET A 218 9.96 5.43 -14.95
CA MET A 218 10.13 5.52 -13.50
C MET A 218 9.46 6.75 -12.90
N ASN A 219 9.17 7.76 -13.72
CA ASN A 219 8.42 8.93 -13.28
C ASN A 219 6.94 8.91 -13.72
N CYS A 220 6.54 7.91 -14.52
CA CYS A 220 5.21 7.70 -15.07
C CYS A 220 4.69 8.87 -15.91
N ASP A 221 5.59 9.57 -16.61
CA ASP A 221 5.22 10.62 -17.56
C ASP A 221 4.84 10.08 -18.94
N GLY A 222 5.00 8.76 -19.15
CA GLY A 222 4.67 8.06 -20.37
C GLY A 222 5.78 8.03 -21.42
N ALA A 223 7.01 8.48 -21.09
CA ALA A 223 8.15 8.46 -22.00
C ALA A 223 9.42 7.96 -21.30
N ILE A 224 10.08 6.95 -21.86
CA ILE A 224 11.32 6.41 -21.27
C ILE A 224 12.52 7.26 -21.72
N ASN A 225 13.04 8.10 -20.83
CA ASN A 225 14.08 9.07 -21.15
C ASN A 225 14.99 9.42 -19.95
N GLY A 226 15.81 10.47 -20.11
CA GLY A 226 16.75 10.90 -19.06
C GLY A 226 16.07 11.35 -17.75
N ALA A 227 14.79 11.71 -17.79
CA ALA A 227 14.00 12.08 -16.62
C ALA A 227 13.74 10.90 -15.66
N ASP A 228 13.80 9.65 -16.15
CA ASP A 228 13.60 8.44 -15.35
C ASP A 228 14.81 8.07 -14.49
N ILE A 229 15.99 8.58 -14.82
CA ILE A 229 17.26 8.15 -14.21
C ILE A 229 17.26 8.42 -12.70
N GLY A 230 16.83 9.62 -12.28
CA GLY A 230 16.79 9.98 -10.86
C GLY A 230 15.84 9.06 -10.08
N ALA A 231 14.65 8.82 -10.62
CA ALA A 231 13.63 7.96 -10.04
C ALA A 231 14.09 6.48 -9.98
N PHE A 232 14.79 6.00 -11.01
CA PHE A 232 15.40 4.67 -11.01
C PHE A 232 16.45 4.50 -9.89
N VAL A 233 17.31 5.51 -9.70
CA VAL A 233 18.31 5.51 -8.63
C VAL A 233 17.64 5.51 -7.27
N ASP A 234 16.60 6.33 -7.07
CA ASP A 234 15.82 6.32 -5.83
C ASP A 234 15.17 4.95 -5.59
N ALA A 235 14.59 4.31 -6.61
CA ALA A 235 14.01 2.98 -6.48
C ALA A 235 15.02 1.91 -6.00
N LEU A 236 16.26 1.98 -6.47
CA LEU A 236 17.34 1.05 -6.08
C LEU A 236 17.95 1.37 -4.71
N ALA A 237 18.14 2.65 -4.38
CA ALA A 237 18.92 3.09 -3.24
C ALA A 237 18.06 3.45 -2.01
N ASN A 238 16.83 3.93 -2.24
CA ASN A 238 15.93 4.41 -1.21
C ASN A 238 14.47 4.37 -1.70
N SER A 239 13.85 3.19 -1.61
CA SER A 239 12.46 2.96 -2.01
C SER A 239 11.48 3.93 -1.35
N SER A 240 11.69 4.29 -0.08
CA SER A 240 10.85 5.26 0.65
C SER A 240 10.87 6.65 -0.01
N GLN A 241 12.03 7.11 -0.47
CA GLN A 241 12.16 8.35 -1.23
C GLN A 241 11.41 8.26 -2.57
N TYR A 242 11.56 7.14 -3.28
CA TYR A 242 10.83 6.91 -4.53
C TYR A 242 9.31 6.99 -4.34
N TYR A 243 8.76 6.28 -3.35
CA TYR A 243 7.31 6.29 -3.08
C TYR A 243 6.80 7.68 -2.73
N SER A 244 7.60 8.49 -2.01
CA SER A 244 7.25 9.85 -1.64
C SER A 244 7.25 10.80 -2.84
N ALA A 245 8.19 10.62 -3.78
CA ALA A 245 8.32 11.44 -4.98
C ALA A 245 7.37 11.03 -6.11
N HIS A 246 7.02 9.74 -6.20
CA HIS A 246 6.28 9.13 -7.31
C HIS A 246 5.05 8.36 -6.80
N THR A 247 4.18 9.05 -6.07
CA THR A 247 3.03 8.48 -5.34
C THR A 247 1.97 7.77 -6.19
N THR A 248 1.98 7.95 -7.51
CA THR A 248 1.09 7.27 -8.46
C THR A 248 1.80 6.21 -9.29
N CYS A 249 3.13 6.13 -9.19
CA CYS A 249 3.94 5.16 -9.90
C CYS A 249 4.03 3.83 -9.17
N ARG A 250 4.46 2.83 -9.93
CA ARG A 250 4.90 1.55 -9.39
C ARG A 250 6.42 1.54 -9.32
N ILE A 251 6.97 1.07 -8.21
CA ILE A 251 8.42 0.95 -8.06
C ILE A 251 8.99 -0.12 -8.98
N ASP A 252 8.19 -1.12 -9.32
CA ASP A 252 8.62 -2.25 -10.13
C ASP A 252 8.67 -1.97 -11.62
N ASN A 253 8.40 -0.74 -12.04
CA ASN A 253 8.88 -0.27 -13.33
C ASN A 253 10.42 -0.38 -13.42
N ALA A 254 11.13 -0.41 -12.27
CA ALA A 254 12.58 -0.60 -12.18
C ALA A 254 13.04 -2.06 -12.36
N ASP A 255 12.14 -3.05 -12.28
CA ASP A 255 12.45 -4.45 -12.62
C ASP A 255 12.38 -4.60 -14.15
N VAL A 256 13.46 -4.17 -14.81
CA VAL A 256 13.58 -4.04 -16.27
C VAL A 256 14.06 -5.34 -16.90
N ASN A 257 14.78 -6.17 -16.15
CA ASN A 257 15.12 -7.53 -16.59
C ASN A 257 13.96 -8.54 -16.38
N ASN A 258 12.92 -8.14 -15.63
CA ASN A 258 11.72 -8.91 -15.32
C ASN A 258 12.01 -10.23 -14.59
N ASP A 259 13.00 -10.21 -13.69
CA ASP A 259 13.32 -11.31 -12.79
C ASP A 259 12.55 -11.25 -11.46
N GLY A 260 11.76 -10.18 -11.27
CA GLY A 260 10.90 -9.98 -10.12
C GLY A 260 11.57 -9.30 -8.93
N GLN A 261 12.85 -8.94 -9.05
CA GLN A 261 13.60 -8.18 -8.07
C GLN A 261 14.02 -6.82 -8.66
N ILE A 262 14.29 -5.86 -7.80
CA ILE A 262 14.81 -4.54 -8.18
C ILE A 262 16.23 -4.48 -7.63
N THR A 263 17.22 -4.69 -8.50
CA THR A 263 18.62 -4.89 -8.09
C THR A 263 19.59 -4.19 -9.06
N PRO A 264 20.89 -4.12 -8.75
CA PRO A 264 21.88 -3.59 -9.70
C PRO A 264 21.89 -4.29 -11.08
N ASP A 265 21.34 -5.50 -11.19
CA ASP A 265 21.25 -6.22 -12.47
C ASP A 265 20.25 -5.55 -13.45
N ASP A 266 19.35 -4.69 -12.95
CA ASP A 266 18.43 -3.89 -13.77
C ASP A 266 19.10 -2.69 -14.46
N VAL A 267 20.28 -2.26 -13.99
CA VAL A 267 20.95 -1.04 -14.47
C VAL A 267 21.28 -1.12 -15.97
N GLY A 268 21.83 -2.25 -16.42
CA GLY A 268 22.20 -2.44 -17.83
C GLY A 268 20.98 -2.40 -18.78
N PRO A 269 19.93 -3.20 -18.51
CA PRO A 269 18.66 -3.14 -19.23
C PRO A 269 18.00 -1.76 -19.18
N PHE A 270 17.99 -1.09 -18.03
CA PHE A 270 17.41 0.26 -17.87
C PHE A 270 18.14 1.30 -18.75
N VAL A 271 19.47 1.33 -18.71
CA VAL A 271 20.28 2.22 -19.58
C VAL A 271 19.98 1.94 -21.06
N SER A 272 19.82 0.66 -21.43
CA SER A 272 19.46 0.28 -22.80
C SER A 272 18.06 0.79 -23.18
N ALA A 273 17.10 0.78 -22.25
CA ALA A 273 15.76 1.31 -22.49
C ALA A 273 15.78 2.82 -22.73
N VAL A 274 16.47 3.58 -21.86
CA VAL A 274 16.62 5.04 -21.96
C VAL A 274 17.32 5.47 -23.27
N LEU A 275 18.34 4.74 -23.71
CA LEU A 275 19.06 5.05 -24.95
C LEU A 275 18.26 4.75 -26.22
N ASN A 276 17.34 3.78 -26.16
CA ASN A 276 16.53 3.39 -27.30
C ASN A 276 15.22 4.18 -27.42
N GLY A 277 14.83 4.93 -26.38
CA GLY A 277 13.79 5.98 -26.39
C GLY A 277 12.48 5.56 -27.06
N ASN A 278 11.59 4.91 -26.30
CA ASN A 278 10.20 4.70 -26.68
C ASN A 278 9.27 5.57 -25.84
#